data_AF-A0A0K8JIM8-F1
#
_entry.id   AF-A0A0K8JIM8-F1
#
_cell.length_a   1.000
_cell.length_b   1.000
_cell.length_c   1.000
_cell.angle_alpha   90.00
_cell.angle_beta   90.00
_cell.angle_gamma   90.00
#
_symmetry.space_group_name_H-M   'P 1'
#
loop_
_entity.id
_entity.type
_entity.pdbx_description
1 polymer ?
#
loop_
_entity_poly.entity_id
_entity_poly.type
_entity_poly.pdbx_seq_one_letter_code
_entity_poly.pdbx_strand_id
1 'polypeptide(L)'
;MGLASQGKLFNSGESAELRREQSSRQNKPLDTPLTVLQRVEQQALKQLKMETPELAKLASKVIIDPGADISPEDSELWLWLLTAAEKRDTELHARLFYIRGAGAKLERHATYGYSIKPIIDPEGKKGWTSLDEYQRERQCLVAYRMKLIELLQELWAWRKRES
;
A
#
# COMPACT_ATOMS: atom_id res chain seq x y z
N MET A 1 68.18 49.62 18.25
CA MET A 1 68.42 48.36 18.99
C MET A 1 67.07 47.70 19.25
N GLY A 2 66.91 46.46 18.76
CA GLY A 2 65.93 45.40 19.15
C GLY A 2 64.43 45.72 19.24
N LEU A 3 63.49 44.80 19.07
CA LEU A 3 63.41 43.42 18.59
C LEU A 3 61.88 43.09 18.56
N ALA A 4 61.50 42.17 17.67
CA ALA A 4 60.23 41.44 17.53
C ALA A 4 59.57 41.03 18.89
N SER A 5 58.30 40.64 19.08
CA SER A 5 57.13 40.26 18.26
C SER A 5 55.99 39.78 19.22
N GLN A 6 54.80 39.55 18.66
CA GLN A 6 53.67 38.71 19.17
C GLN A 6 52.68 39.39 20.15
N GLY A 7 51.35 39.24 20.01
CA GLY A 7 50.61 38.44 19.04
C GLY A 7 49.08 38.50 19.20
N LYS A 8 48.45 37.79 18.26
CA LYS A 8 47.12 37.15 18.28
C LYS A 8 45.88 38.04 18.15
N LEU A 9 45.53 38.23 16.88
CA LEU A 9 44.16 38.16 16.35
C LEU A 9 43.46 36.84 16.73
N PHE A 10 42.13 36.84 16.56
CA PHE A 10 41.13 35.78 16.76
C PHE A 10 40.64 35.70 18.21
N ASN A 11 39.35 35.92 18.48
CA ASN A 11 38.34 34.94 18.11
C ASN A 11 36.91 35.53 18.13
N SER A 12 36.32 35.80 16.96
CA SER A 12 34.89 36.10 16.79
C SER A 12 34.22 35.15 15.77
N GLY A 13 34.88 34.04 15.44
CA GLY A 13 34.39 33.02 14.50
C GLY A 13 33.74 31.80 15.18
N GLU A 14 34.07 31.51 16.44
CA GLU A 14 33.72 30.22 17.05
C GLU A 14 32.21 30.06 17.36
N SER A 15 31.46 31.15 17.53
CA SER A 15 30.02 31.07 17.88
C SER A 15 29.09 30.84 16.68
N ALA A 16 29.56 31.08 15.45
CA ALA A 16 28.75 30.89 14.25
C ALA A 16 28.91 29.49 13.64
N GLU A 17 30.10 28.90 13.72
CA GLU A 17 30.35 27.53 13.25
C GLU A 17 29.77 26.48 14.20
N LEU A 18 29.88 26.67 15.53
CA LEU A 18 29.27 25.76 16.51
C LEU A 18 27.72 25.75 16.41
N ARG A 19 27.07 26.85 16.02
CA ARG A 19 25.62 26.89 15.76
C ARG A 19 25.24 26.29 14.41
N ARG A 20 26.10 26.35 13.39
CA ARG A 20 25.87 25.71 12.08
C ARG A 20 26.08 24.19 12.14
N GLU A 21 27.05 23.71 12.91
CA GLU A 21 27.29 22.27 13.09
C GLU A 21 26.26 21.59 14.01
N GLN A 22 25.63 22.32 14.94
CA GLN A 22 24.51 21.79 15.73
C GLN A 22 23.17 21.80 14.98
N SER A 23 23.01 22.65 13.96
CA SER A 23 21.79 22.72 13.15
C SER A 23 21.76 21.69 12.01
N SER A 24 22.92 21.21 11.52
CA SER A 24 22.98 20.15 10.51
C SER A 24 22.81 18.73 11.08
N ARG A 25 22.73 18.59 12.41
CA ARG A 25 22.42 17.32 13.10
C ARG A 25 20.92 17.12 13.37
N GLN A 26 20.04 17.82 12.67
CA GLN A 26 18.60 17.59 12.80
C GLN A 26 18.12 16.49 11.85
N ASN A 27 17.64 15.42 12.50
CA ASN A 27 16.74 14.37 12.00
C ASN A 27 17.34 13.32 11.07
N LYS A 28 18.15 12.41 11.62
CA LYS A 28 18.01 11.01 11.18
C LYS A 28 16.60 10.56 11.58
N PRO A 29 15.77 10.06 10.65
CA PRO A 29 14.50 9.46 11.04
C PRO A 29 14.78 8.37 12.08
N LEU A 30 13.95 8.29 13.13
CA LEU A 30 14.01 7.15 14.04
C LEU A 30 13.84 5.90 13.19
N ASP A 31 14.91 5.11 13.07
CA ASP A 31 14.91 3.84 12.34
C ASP A 31 14.08 2.82 13.14
N THR A 32 12.76 2.94 13.06
CA THR A 32 11.84 1.89 13.48
C THR A 32 12.01 0.68 12.56
N PRO A 33 11.76 -0.55 13.03
CA PRO A 33 11.79 -1.74 12.18
C PRO A 33 10.97 -1.58 10.89
N LEU A 34 9.86 -0.85 10.94
CA LEU A 34 9.03 -0.52 9.79
C LEU A 34 9.76 0.35 8.76
N THR A 35 10.46 1.39 9.20
CA THR A 35 11.24 2.26 8.30
C THR A 35 12.48 1.56 7.72
N VAL A 36 13.07 0.61 8.45
CA VAL A 36 14.15 -0.23 7.93
C VAL A 36 13.61 -1.17 6.85
N LEU A 37 12.48 -1.84 7.10
CA LEU A 37 11.82 -2.72 6.13
C LEU A 37 11.46 -1.96 4.85
N GLN A 38 10.84 -0.79 4.97
CA GLN A 38 10.47 0.06 3.82
C GLN A 38 11.69 0.47 2.98
N ARG A 39 12.82 0.79 3.61
CA ARG A 39 14.06 1.12 2.88
C ARG A 39 14.65 -0.10 2.17
N VAL A 40 14.64 -1.26 2.83
CA VAL A 40 15.13 -2.51 2.23
C VAL A 40 14.26 -2.89 1.02
N GLU A 41 12.93 -2.79 1.14
CA GLU A 41 12.00 -3.03 0.04
C GLU A 41 12.22 -2.06 -1.13
N GLN A 42 12.37 -0.76 -0.85
CA GLN A 42 12.66 0.24 -1.89
C GLN A 42 14.00 0.01 -2.57
N GLN A 43 15.03 -0.39 -1.82
CA GLN A 43 16.35 -0.71 -2.35
C GLN A 43 16.30 -1.96 -3.24
N ALA A 44 15.61 -3.02 -2.80
CA ALA A 44 15.43 -4.24 -3.57
C ALA A 44 14.66 -4.00 -4.87
N LEU A 45 13.58 -3.21 -4.82
CA LEU A 45 12.84 -2.80 -6.01
C LEU A 45 13.69 -1.97 -6.98
N LYS A 46 14.56 -1.10 -6.46
CA LYS A 46 15.48 -0.29 -7.27
C LYS A 46 16.55 -1.16 -7.94
N GLN A 47 17.12 -2.13 -7.22
CA GLN A 47 18.07 -3.09 -7.78
C GLN A 47 17.42 -3.98 -8.85
N LEU A 48 16.23 -4.51 -8.57
CA LEU A 48 15.44 -5.24 -9.56
C LEU A 48 15.19 -4.41 -10.83
N LYS A 49 14.78 -3.14 -10.69
CA LYS A 49 14.57 -2.20 -11.82
C LYS A 49 15.82 -1.99 -12.66
N MET A 50 17.01 -2.07 -12.06
CA MET A 50 18.29 -1.89 -12.75
C MET A 50 18.78 -3.18 -13.41
N GLU A 51 18.67 -4.32 -12.74
CA GLU A 51 19.26 -5.59 -13.18
C GLU A 51 18.36 -6.34 -14.16
N THR A 52 17.04 -6.26 -13.96
CA THR A 52 16.06 -6.93 -14.79
C THR A 52 14.81 -6.05 -14.95
N PRO A 53 14.83 -5.03 -15.84
CA PRO A 53 13.73 -4.08 -16.01
C PRO A 53 12.38 -4.76 -16.30
N GLU A 54 12.40 -5.89 -17.02
CA GLU A 54 11.22 -6.71 -17.32
C GLU A 54 10.73 -7.49 -16.09
N LEU A 55 11.63 -8.03 -15.27
CA LEU A 55 11.28 -8.70 -14.01
C LEU A 55 10.83 -7.69 -12.95
N ALA A 56 11.35 -6.47 -12.96
CA ALA A 56 10.90 -5.37 -12.10
C ALA A 56 9.53 -4.83 -12.50
N LYS A 57 9.24 -4.79 -13.81
CA LYS A 57 7.87 -4.59 -14.32
C LYS A 57 6.94 -5.68 -13.81
N LEU A 58 7.38 -6.94 -13.82
CA LEU A 58 6.62 -8.10 -13.33
C LEU A 58 6.41 -8.06 -11.80
N ALA A 59 7.48 -7.81 -11.04
CA ALA A 59 7.50 -7.71 -9.58
C ALA A 59 6.72 -6.48 -9.08
N SER A 60 6.70 -5.38 -9.84
CA SER A 60 5.86 -4.22 -9.57
C SER A 60 4.36 -4.47 -9.81
N LYS A 61 3.99 -5.64 -10.34
CA LYS A 61 2.63 -6.00 -10.75
C LYS A 61 2.15 -7.35 -10.20
N VAL A 62 2.80 -7.90 -9.19
CA VAL A 62 2.26 -9.08 -8.51
C VAL A 62 1.06 -8.65 -7.68
N ILE A 63 -0.13 -8.90 -8.20
CA ILE A 63 -1.38 -8.70 -7.47
C ILE A 63 -1.61 -9.94 -6.63
N ILE A 64 -1.55 -9.76 -5.31
CA ILE A 64 -1.86 -10.78 -4.32
C ILE A 64 -3.29 -10.62 -3.81
N ASP A 65 -3.87 -11.70 -3.28
CA ASP A 65 -5.15 -11.63 -2.58
C ASP A 65 -4.91 -11.40 -1.07
N PRO A 66 -5.21 -10.20 -0.54
CA PRO A 66 -4.94 -9.88 0.85
C PRO A 66 -5.88 -10.56 1.85
N GLY A 67 -6.93 -11.25 1.39
CA GLY A 67 -7.85 -11.98 2.28
C GLY A 67 -7.82 -13.50 2.10
N ALA A 68 -6.82 -14.05 1.40
CA ALA A 68 -6.75 -15.46 1.07
C ALA A 68 -6.76 -16.39 2.29
N ASP A 69 -6.28 -15.92 3.44
CA ASP A 69 -6.29 -16.64 4.73
C ASP A 69 -7.59 -16.45 5.54
N ILE A 70 -8.43 -15.51 5.13
CA ILE A 70 -9.74 -15.19 5.73
C ILE A 70 -10.86 -15.96 5.01
N SER A 71 -10.87 -15.93 3.68
CA SER A 71 -11.85 -16.62 2.82
C SER A 71 -11.11 -17.15 1.59
N PRO A 72 -10.56 -18.38 1.65
CA PRO A 72 -9.78 -18.94 0.55
C PRO A 72 -10.64 -19.36 -0.65
N GLU A 73 -11.93 -19.68 -0.44
CA GLU A 73 -12.79 -20.32 -1.45
C GLU A 73 -13.10 -19.40 -2.65
N ASP A 74 -13.07 -18.10 -2.44
CA ASP A 74 -13.32 -17.08 -3.46
C ASP A 74 -12.04 -16.30 -3.86
N SER A 75 -10.87 -16.79 -3.44
CA SER A 75 -9.58 -16.12 -3.70
C SER A 75 -9.30 -15.92 -5.19
N GLU A 76 -9.62 -16.92 -6.03
CA GLU A 76 -9.49 -16.82 -7.48
C GLU A 76 -10.35 -15.68 -8.07
N LEU A 77 -11.59 -15.53 -7.56
CA LEU A 77 -12.51 -14.47 -8.00
C LEU A 77 -11.97 -13.09 -7.61
N TRP A 78 -11.40 -12.97 -6.41
CA TRP A 78 -10.76 -11.74 -5.94
C TRP A 78 -9.50 -11.40 -6.72
N LEU A 79 -8.62 -12.36 -7.00
CA LEU A 79 -7.44 -12.14 -7.82
C LEU A 79 -7.81 -11.61 -9.20
N TRP A 80 -8.84 -12.21 -9.82
CA TRP A 80 -9.37 -11.71 -11.08
C TRP A 80 -9.86 -10.26 -10.95
N LEU A 81 -10.71 -9.99 -9.95
CA LEU A 81 -11.32 -8.66 -9.74
C LEU A 81 -10.27 -7.58 -9.47
N LEU A 82 -9.30 -7.86 -8.61
CA LEU A 82 -8.19 -6.96 -8.29
C LEU A 82 -7.32 -6.70 -9.51
N THR A 83 -7.07 -7.72 -10.34
CA THR A 83 -6.31 -7.59 -11.60
C THR A 83 -7.04 -6.74 -12.62
N ALA A 84 -8.35 -6.94 -12.76
CA ALA A 84 -9.17 -6.16 -13.67
C ALA A 84 -9.30 -4.70 -13.20
N ALA A 85 -9.47 -4.48 -11.89
CA ALA A 85 -9.50 -3.15 -11.29
C ALA A 85 -8.18 -2.41 -11.51
N GLU A 86 -7.03 -3.03 -11.26
CA GLU A 86 -5.72 -2.37 -11.39
C GLU A 86 -5.45 -1.88 -12.82
N LYS A 87 -5.90 -2.64 -13.82
CA LYS A 87 -5.79 -2.26 -15.23
C LYS A 87 -6.69 -1.07 -15.61
N ARG A 88 -7.79 -0.87 -14.90
CA ARG A 88 -8.85 0.10 -15.27
C ARG A 88 -8.80 1.35 -14.41
N ASP A 89 -8.52 1.21 -13.13
CA ASP A 89 -8.54 2.28 -12.14
C ASP A 89 -7.77 1.83 -10.88
N THR A 90 -6.54 2.32 -10.72
CA THR A 90 -5.64 1.96 -9.60
C THR A 90 -6.21 2.36 -8.24
N GLU A 91 -7.04 3.40 -8.19
CA GLU A 91 -7.63 3.94 -6.96
C GLU A 91 -8.87 3.09 -6.57
N LEU A 92 -9.59 2.53 -7.54
CA LEU A 92 -10.56 1.45 -7.28
C LEU A 92 -9.87 0.17 -6.79
N HIS A 93 -8.75 -0.22 -7.42
CA HIS A 93 -7.97 -1.38 -6.99
C HIS A 93 -7.56 -1.27 -5.52
N ALA A 94 -6.94 -0.15 -5.12
CA ALA A 94 -6.50 0.07 -3.74
C ALA A 94 -7.65 -0.07 -2.72
N ARG A 95 -8.84 0.45 -3.04
CA ARG A 95 -10.01 0.33 -2.16
C ARG A 95 -10.56 -1.09 -2.10
N LEU A 96 -10.62 -1.80 -3.22
CA LEU A 96 -11.02 -3.21 -3.24
C LEU A 96 -10.02 -4.07 -2.46
N PHE A 97 -8.73 -3.78 -2.58
CA PHE A 97 -7.66 -4.43 -1.83
C PHE A 97 -7.86 -4.26 -0.32
N TYR A 98 -8.12 -3.02 0.12
CA TYR A 98 -8.45 -2.73 1.53
C TYR A 98 -9.70 -3.49 2.00
N ILE A 99 -10.82 -3.40 1.26
CA ILE A 99 -12.07 -4.07 1.63
C ILE A 99 -11.90 -5.59 1.71
N ARG A 100 -11.13 -6.18 0.79
CA ARG A 100 -10.81 -7.60 0.79
C ARG A 100 -9.95 -8.00 1.97
N GLY A 101 -8.85 -7.28 2.21
CA GLY A 101 -7.90 -7.56 3.28
C GLY A 101 -8.50 -7.42 4.68
N ALA A 102 -9.49 -6.52 4.86
CA ALA A 102 -10.22 -6.38 6.11
C ALA A 102 -11.28 -7.47 6.33
N GLY A 103 -11.54 -8.34 5.33
CA GLY A 103 -12.47 -9.47 5.45
C GLY A 103 -13.74 -9.27 4.64
N ALA A 104 -13.63 -9.45 3.32
CA ALA A 104 -14.78 -9.51 2.44
C ALA A 104 -14.73 -10.77 1.56
N LYS A 105 -15.91 -11.23 1.17
CA LYS A 105 -16.12 -12.33 0.23
C LYS A 105 -17.02 -11.91 -0.94
N LEU A 106 -16.89 -12.61 -2.06
CA LEU A 106 -17.75 -12.49 -3.23
C LEU A 106 -18.81 -13.60 -3.19
N GLU A 107 -20.07 -13.19 -3.12
CA GLU A 107 -21.22 -14.10 -3.22
C GLU A 107 -21.96 -13.89 -4.53
N ARG A 108 -22.51 -14.98 -5.09
CA ARG A 108 -23.32 -14.90 -6.31
C ARG A 108 -24.51 -13.96 -6.11
N HIS A 109 -24.76 -13.13 -7.12
CA HIS A 109 -25.86 -12.19 -7.14
C HIS A 109 -26.60 -12.31 -8.46
N ALA A 110 -27.94 -12.45 -8.43
CA ALA A 110 -28.74 -12.71 -9.62
C ALA A 110 -28.58 -11.63 -10.71
N THR A 111 -28.59 -10.35 -10.32
CA THR A 111 -28.51 -9.21 -11.26
C THR A 111 -27.09 -8.85 -11.70
N TYR A 112 -26.14 -8.81 -10.76
CA TYR A 112 -24.79 -8.30 -11.00
C TYR A 112 -23.74 -9.40 -11.17
N GLY A 113 -24.16 -10.67 -11.14
CA GLY A 113 -23.27 -11.82 -11.16
C GLY A 113 -22.68 -12.12 -9.78
N TYR A 114 -22.02 -11.13 -9.18
CA TYR A 114 -21.46 -11.20 -7.82
C TYR A 114 -21.78 -9.95 -7.00
N SER A 115 -21.68 -10.09 -5.68
CA SER A 115 -21.76 -8.98 -4.71
C SER A 115 -20.72 -9.15 -3.62
N ILE A 116 -20.14 -8.04 -3.17
CA ILE A 116 -19.19 -8.02 -2.05
C ILE A 116 -19.98 -8.08 -0.75
N LYS A 117 -19.61 -9.01 0.13
CA LYS A 117 -20.20 -9.20 1.45
C LYS A 117 -19.11 -9.16 2.52
N PRO A 118 -19.38 -8.55 3.68
CA PRO A 118 -18.43 -8.60 4.77
C PRO A 118 -18.38 -9.99 5.40
N ILE A 119 -17.23 -10.32 5.94
CA ILE A 119 -17.07 -11.39 6.92
C ILE A 119 -17.08 -10.69 8.28
N ILE A 120 -18.06 -11.04 9.11
CA ILE A 120 -18.21 -10.44 10.44
C ILE A 120 -17.51 -11.34 11.45
N ASP A 121 -16.53 -10.75 12.13
CA ASP A 121 -15.80 -11.34 13.23
C ASP A 121 -15.76 -10.34 14.39
N PRO A 122 -16.65 -10.49 15.40
CA PRO A 122 -16.69 -9.59 16.55
C PRO A 122 -15.38 -9.50 17.35
N GLU A 123 -14.49 -10.50 17.23
CA GLU A 123 -13.16 -10.47 17.87
C GLU A 123 -12.13 -9.67 17.05
N GLY A 124 -12.45 -9.30 15.81
CA GLY A 124 -11.60 -8.49 14.93
C GLY A 124 -10.32 -9.20 14.47
N LYS A 125 -10.28 -10.53 14.47
CA LYS A 125 -9.09 -11.31 14.08
C LYS A 125 -9.03 -11.58 12.59
N LYS A 126 -10.17 -11.91 11.98
CA LYS A 126 -10.29 -12.30 10.56
C LYS A 126 -11.56 -11.74 9.92
N GLY A 127 -11.88 -10.48 10.21
CA GLY A 127 -13.06 -9.83 9.64
C GLY A 127 -13.40 -8.51 10.30
N TRP A 128 -14.48 -7.91 9.83
CA TRP A 128 -15.05 -6.69 10.40
C TRP A 128 -15.71 -7.00 11.74
N THR A 129 -15.52 -6.12 12.72
CA THR A 129 -16.11 -6.28 14.06
C THR A 129 -17.64 -6.22 14.05
N SER A 130 -18.20 -5.53 13.05
CA SER A 130 -19.65 -5.36 12.91
C SER A 130 -20.04 -5.02 11.47
N LEU A 131 -21.33 -5.24 11.16
CA LEU A 131 -21.89 -4.81 9.87
C LEU A 131 -21.83 -3.28 9.70
N ASP A 132 -22.01 -2.54 10.79
CA ASP A 132 -21.97 -1.07 10.77
C ASP A 132 -20.58 -0.53 10.44
N GLU A 133 -19.52 -1.16 10.97
CA GLU A 133 -18.14 -0.84 10.60
C GLU A 133 -17.91 -1.04 9.10
N TYR A 134 -18.26 -2.21 8.58
CA TYR A 134 -18.16 -2.47 7.15
C TYR A 134 -18.94 -1.45 6.31
N GLN A 135 -20.16 -1.09 6.71
CA GLN A 135 -20.98 -0.13 5.96
C GLN A 135 -20.37 1.27 5.93
N ARG A 136 -19.71 1.71 7.01
CA ARG A 136 -18.97 2.98 7.05
C ARG A 136 -17.77 2.94 6.10
N GLU A 137 -16.96 1.89 6.19
CA GLU A 137 -15.71 1.78 5.41
C GLU A 137 -15.97 1.54 3.92
N ARG A 138 -17.01 0.77 3.58
CA ARG A 138 -17.43 0.53 2.20
C ARG A 138 -17.85 1.80 1.45
N GLN A 139 -18.13 2.92 2.13
CA GLN A 139 -18.47 4.18 1.47
C GLN A 139 -17.40 4.64 0.47
N CYS A 140 -16.15 4.24 0.67
CA CYS A 140 -15.06 4.53 -0.26
C CYS A 140 -15.32 3.99 -1.69
N LEU A 141 -16.16 2.95 -1.85
CA LEU A 141 -16.50 2.37 -3.15
C LEU A 141 -17.65 3.11 -3.88
N VAL A 142 -18.38 4.01 -3.21
CA VAL A 142 -19.59 4.64 -3.78
C VAL A 142 -19.28 5.46 -5.03
N ALA A 143 -18.16 6.19 -5.03
CA ALA A 143 -17.70 6.96 -6.19
C ALA A 143 -17.39 6.08 -7.41
N TYR A 144 -17.17 4.79 -7.21
CA TYR A 144 -16.77 3.81 -8.24
C TYR A 144 -17.89 2.83 -8.57
N ARG A 145 -19.11 3.04 -8.07
CA ARG A 145 -20.21 2.07 -8.15
C ARG A 145 -20.42 1.50 -9.55
N MET A 146 -20.37 2.35 -10.59
CA MET A 146 -20.65 1.93 -11.96
C MET A 146 -19.51 1.06 -12.50
N LYS A 147 -18.26 1.51 -12.34
CA LYS A 147 -17.06 0.74 -12.70
C LYS A 147 -17.02 -0.61 -11.98
N LEU A 148 -17.37 -0.63 -10.69
CA LEU A 148 -17.42 -1.87 -9.91
C LEU A 148 -18.50 -2.83 -10.43
N ILE A 149 -19.70 -2.34 -10.74
CA ILE A 149 -20.77 -3.18 -11.31
C ILE A 149 -20.32 -3.79 -12.64
N GLU A 150 -19.70 -3.00 -13.52
CA GLU A 150 -19.15 -3.50 -14.80
C GLU A 150 -18.12 -4.61 -14.58
N LEU A 151 -17.17 -4.41 -13.66
CA LEU A 151 -16.16 -5.43 -13.33
C LEU A 151 -16.78 -6.72 -12.76
N LEU A 152 -17.81 -6.62 -11.90
CA LEU A 152 -18.50 -7.79 -11.34
C LEU A 152 -19.28 -8.57 -12.41
N GLN A 153 -19.88 -7.87 -13.38
CA GLN A 153 -20.55 -8.49 -14.51
C GLN A 153 -19.55 -9.17 -15.47
N GLU A 154 -18.40 -8.55 -15.72
CA GLU A 154 -17.30 -9.14 -16.49
C GLU A 154 -16.74 -10.40 -15.81
N LEU A 155 -16.53 -10.35 -14.48
CA LEU A 155 -16.11 -11.49 -13.67
C LEU A 155 -17.11 -12.66 -13.81
N TRP A 156 -18.41 -12.37 -13.76
CA TRP A 156 -19.45 -13.37 -13.96
C TRP A 156 -19.44 -13.96 -15.37
N ALA A 157 -19.27 -13.13 -16.39
CA ALA A 157 -19.14 -13.59 -17.76
C ALA A 157 -17.90 -14.47 -17.95
N TRP A 158 -16.78 -14.11 -17.33
CA TRP A 158 -15.55 -14.89 -17.32
C TRP A 158 -15.76 -16.26 -16.65
N ARG A 159 -16.32 -16.30 -15.44
CA ARG A 159 -16.52 -17.57 -14.74
C ARG A 159 -17.42 -18.55 -15.48
N LYS A 160 -18.46 -18.05 -16.18
CA LYS A 160 -19.34 -18.89 -17.01
C LYS A 160 -18.65 -19.51 -18.23
N ARG A 161 -17.54 -18.96 -18.71
CA ARG A 161 -16.80 -19.55 -19.84
C ARG A 161 -15.86 -20.67 -19.42
N GLU A 162 -15.53 -20.73 -18.13
CA GLU A 162 -14.64 -21.73 -17.54
C GLU A 162 -15.39 -22.89 -16.85
N SER A 163 -16.73 -22.79 -16.76
CA SER A 163 -17.62 -23.83 -16.23
C SER A 163 -18.23 -24.64 -17.37
#